data_AF-A0A0N5B5N3-F1
#
_entry.id   AF-A0A0N5B5N3-F1
#
_cell.length_a   1.000
_cell.length_b   1.000
_cell.length_c   1.000
_cell.angle_alpha   90.00
_cell.angle_beta   90.00
_cell.angle_gamma   90.00
#
_symmetry.space_group_name_H-M   'P 1'
#
loop_
_entity.id
_entity.type
_entity.pdbx_description
1 polymer ?
#
loop_
_entity_poly.entity_id
_entity_poly.type
_entity_poly.pdbx_seq_one_letter_code
_entity_poly.pdbx_strand_id
1 'polypeptide(L)'
;MKILAQIVIILSLTLGTIYATSDTDGTEFVTSFLYKNAPDPQNFEFSLYFLPTTNTTTSVTYQYWSIINSQMVKTTFAAKYKDSNKHIFAYNDVITDGHYSDGQPKNMTDPRIYITSTAPIKVIARVVNLVTKQGDMYLVPSTLFASTKFLFKLPEPVLGKEQVVHLLALPNRDVNAQVIVTGPQGHNLVNQTVKLNGALGGNQITLPITTIDIGPSIYISSDKPIIVIGAVICANLNTFNVNAPSSNNTCDYAAYFPQQIGTWDCTS
;
A
#
# COMPACT_ATOMS: atom_id res chain seq x y z
N MET A 1 25.84 26.48 41.99
CA MET A 1 26.24 26.64 40.57
C MET A 1 26.78 25.37 39.91
N LYS A 2 27.65 24.56 40.55
CA LYS A 2 28.20 23.34 39.92
C LYS A 2 27.16 22.26 39.55
N ILE A 3 26.09 22.13 40.35
CA ILE A 3 25.03 21.12 40.14
C ILE A 3 24.13 21.46 38.94
N LEU A 4 23.79 22.75 38.75
CA LEU A 4 23.02 23.20 37.58
C LEU A 4 23.79 23.01 36.27
N ALA A 5 25.11 23.24 36.27
CA ALA A 5 25.94 23.01 35.09
C ALA A 5 26.00 21.51 34.70
N GLN A 6 26.02 20.60 35.68
CA GLN A 6 25.97 19.16 35.41
C GLN A 6 24.62 18.70 34.84
N ILE A 7 23.50 19.25 35.31
CA ILE A 7 22.16 18.92 34.78
C ILE A 7 22.02 19.36 33.32
N VAL A 8 22.53 20.54 32.95
CA VAL A 8 22.47 21.06 31.57
C VAL A 8 23.32 20.22 30.60
N ILE A 9 24.46 19.68 31.06
CA ILE A 9 25.33 18.81 30.26
C ILE A 9 24.71 17.42 30.07
N ILE A 10 24.13 16.83 31.12
CA ILE A 10 23.44 15.52 31.03
C ILE A 10 22.20 15.63 30.15
N LEU A 11 21.44 16.72 30.25
CA LEU A 11 20.24 16.95 29.44
C LEU A 11 20.59 17.05 27.94
N SER A 12 21.65 17.79 27.59
CA SER A 12 22.12 17.89 26.19
C SER A 12 22.73 16.59 25.65
N LEU A 13 23.32 15.74 26.48
CA LEU A 13 23.74 14.37 26.12
C LEU A 13 22.55 13.42 25.91
N THR A 14 21.44 13.60 26.62
CA THR A 14 20.23 12.76 26.46
C THR A 14 19.28 13.21 25.34
N LEU A 15 19.32 14.47 24.93
CA LEU A 15 18.52 15.00 23.80
C LEU A 15 19.10 14.66 22.41
N GLY A 16 20.32 14.11 22.34
CA GLY A 16 21.06 13.88 21.09
C GLY A 16 20.70 12.62 20.30
N THR A 17 19.78 11.77 20.78
CA THR A 17 19.41 10.53 20.08
C THR A 17 17.89 10.33 20.02
N ILE A 18 17.17 11.34 19.51
CA ILE A 18 15.88 11.07 18.90
C ILE A 18 16.20 10.53 17.50
N TYR A 19 16.42 9.22 17.39
CA TYR A 19 16.41 8.57 16.09
C TYR A 19 15.00 8.75 15.53
N ALA A 20 14.86 9.60 14.51
CA ALA A 20 13.70 9.55 13.66
C ALA A 20 13.72 8.16 13.01
N THR A 21 12.93 7.22 13.56
CA THR A 21 12.68 5.95 12.91
C THR A 21 11.96 6.29 11.62
N SER A 22 12.65 6.17 10.50
CA SER A 22 12.02 6.28 9.19
C SER A 22 11.03 5.13 9.08
N ASP A 23 9.73 5.44 9.03
CA ASP A 23 8.65 4.43 8.94
C ASP A 23 8.77 3.55 7.67
N THR A 24 9.62 3.96 6.72
CA THR A 24 9.92 3.27 5.47
C THR A 24 11.10 2.30 5.55
N ASP A 25 11.94 2.40 6.58
CA ASP A 25 13.00 1.43 6.86
C ASP A 25 12.49 0.36 7.81
N GLY A 26 12.79 -0.90 7.54
CA GLY A 26 12.31 -1.97 8.39
C GLY A 26 12.84 -3.34 8.03
N THR A 27 12.45 -4.31 8.83
CA THR A 27 12.76 -5.74 8.63
C THR A 27 11.54 -6.56 8.28
N GLU A 28 10.34 -5.96 8.31
CA GLU A 28 9.07 -6.61 8.06
C GLU A 28 8.18 -5.68 7.23
N PHE A 29 7.59 -6.20 6.15
CA PHE A 29 6.70 -5.45 5.26
C PHE A 29 5.55 -6.33 4.81
N VAL A 30 4.41 -5.70 4.55
CA VAL A 30 3.25 -6.31 3.88
C VAL A 30 2.82 -5.37 2.77
N THR A 31 2.75 -5.89 1.54
CA THR A 31 2.30 -5.13 0.38
C THR A 31 1.45 -6.00 -0.53
N SER A 32 0.90 -5.41 -1.58
CA SER A 32 0.25 -6.11 -2.69
C SER A 32 0.31 -5.23 -3.93
N PHE A 33 0.23 -5.82 -5.11
CA PHE A 33 0.03 -5.05 -6.33
C PHE A 33 -1.47 -4.78 -6.55
N LEU A 34 -1.80 -3.54 -6.89
CA LEU A 34 -3.17 -3.12 -7.17
C LEU A 34 -3.30 -2.90 -8.65
N TYR A 35 -3.96 -3.82 -9.32
CA TYR A 35 -4.36 -3.65 -10.71
C TYR A 35 -5.66 -4.40 -10.94
N LYS A 36 -6.37 -4.03 -11.99
CA LYS A 36 -7.59 -4.71 -12.38
C LYS A 36 -7.85 -4.56 -13.88
N ASN A 37 -8.43 -5.59 -14.49
CA ASN A 37 -8.94 -5.62 -15.85
C ASN A 37 -7.91 -5.14 -16.89
N ALA A 38 -6.66 -5.60 -16.78
CA ALA A 38 -5.65 -5.31 -17.81
C ALA A 38 -6.12 -5.80 -19.18
N PRO A 39 -6.12 -4.96 -20.23
CA PRO A 39 -6.48 -5.39 -21.59
C PRO A 39 -5.56 -6.51 -22.11
N ASP A 40 -4.29 -6.43 -21.75
CA ASP A 40 -3.29 -7.46 -22.01
C ASP A 40 -2.38 -7.61 -20.78
N PRO A 41 -2.64 -8.62 -19.92
CA PRO A 41 -1.86 -8.90 -18.72
C PRO A 41 -0.35 -9.08 -18.95
N GLN A 42 0.07 -9.54 -20.15
CA GLN A 42 1.49 -9.79 -20.44
C GLN A 42 2.28 -8.50 -20.63
N ASN A 43 1.60 -7.39 -20.90
CA ASN A 43 2.22 -6.08 -21.02
C ASN A 43 2.56 -5.46 -19.67
N PHE A 44 2.27 -6.10 -18.53
CA PHE A 44 2.54 -5.54 -17.22
C PHE A 44 3.75 -6.20 -16.54
N GLU A 45 4.60 -5.37 -15.96
CA GLU A 45 5.65 -5.79 -15.04
C GLU A 45 5.32 -5.29 -13.63
N PHE A 46 5.11 -6.24 -12.73
CA PHE A 46 5.03 -6.00 -11.29
C PHE A 46 6.38 -6.35 -10.68
N SER A 47 6.99 -5.44 -9.94
CA SER A 47 8.28 -5.73 -9.32
C SER A 47 8.45 -5.12 -7.94
N LEU A 48 9.25 -5.81 -7.13
CA LEU A 48 9.74 -5.33 -5.85
C LEU A 48 11.26 -5.13 -5.94
N TYR A 49 11.72 -4.03 -5.39
CA TYR A 49 13.13 -3.71 -5.21
C TYR A 49 13.44 -3.73 -3.72
N PHE A 50 14.49 -4.45 -3.35
CA PHE A 50 14.93 -4.59 -1.95
C PHE A 50 16.27 -3.90 -1.78
N LEU A 51 16.32 -2.84 -0.99
CA LEU A 51 17.49 -1.97 -0.87
C LEU A 51 18.04 -2.05 0.56
N PRO A 52 19.09 -2.83 0.83
CA PRO A 52 19.74 -2.82 2.13
C PRO A 52 20.19 -1.42 2.52
N THR A 53 19.96 -1.04 3.77
CA THR A 53 20.35 0.29 4.30
C THR A 53 21.82 0.34 4.68
N THR A 54 22.44 -0.82 4.93
CA THR A 54 23.83 -0.99 5.36
C THR A 54 24.56 -2.00 4.47
N ASN A 55 25.89 -1.97 4.49
CA ASN A 55 26.75 -2.93 3.77
C ASN A 55 26.89 -4.29 4.48
N THR A 56 25.95 -4.64 5.36
CA THR A 56 25.93 -5.92 6.06
C THR A 56 25.23 -6.96 5.20
N THR A 57 25.68 -8.22 5.28
CA THR A 57 24.98 -9.34 4.63
C THR A 57 23.52 -9.36 5.06
N THR A 58 22.62 -9.12 4.12
CA THR A 58 21.18 -9.01 4.39
C THR A 58 20.47 -10.12 3.64
N SER A 59 19.93 -11.09 4.36
CA SER A 59 19.05 -12.11 3.78
C SER A 59 17.63 -11.56 3.75
N VAL A 60 16.98 -11.62 2.60
CA VAL A 60 15.59 -11.21 2.39
C VAL A 60 14.78 -12.44 2.03
N THR A 61 13.64 -12.59 2.69
CA THR A 61 12.65 -13.60 2.39
C THR A 61 11.34 -12.92 2.02
N TYR A 62 10.80 -13.22 0.84
CA TYR A 62 9.42 -12.87 0.51
C TYR A 62 8.58 -14.12 0.30
N GLN A 63 7.30 -14.01 0.65
CA GLN A 63 6.32 -15.09 0.50
C GLN A 63 4.97 -14.51 0.08
N TYR A 64 4.28 -15.21 -0.81
CA TYR A 64 2.97 -14.80 -1.35
C TYR A 64 2.17 -16.03 -1.77
N TRP A 65 0.86 -15.87 -1.89
CA TRP A 65 -0.01 -16.88 -2.47
C TRP A 65 0.05 -16.80 -4.00
N SER A 66 0.56 -17.84 -4.63
CA SER A 66 0.57 -17.95 -6.09
C SER A 66 -0.81 -18.39 -6.57
N ILE A 67 -1.49 -17.53 -7.35
CA ILE A 67 -2.81 -17.83 -7.90
C ILE A 67 -2.72 -18.99 -8.89
N ILE A 68 -1.71 -18.99 -9.76
CA ILE A 68 -1.59 -20.02 -10.81
C ILE A 68 -1.27 -21.40 -10.23
N ASN A 69 -0.47 -21.45 -9.16
CA ASN A 69 -0.08 -22.70 -8.53
C ASN A 69 -0.99 -23.08 -7.35
N SER A 70 -1.88 -22.18 -6.92
CA SER A 70 -2.77 -22.36 -5.76
C SER A 70 -2.02 -22.80 -4.49
N GLN A 71 -0.86 -22.19 -4.23
CA GLN A 71 -0.03 -22.51 -3.07
C GLN A 71 0.82 -21.31 -2.63
N MET A 72 1.32 -21.37 -1.40
CA MET A 72 2.30 -20.41 -0.90
C MET A 72 3.65 -20.62 -1.58
N VAL A 73 4.18 -19.56 -2.21
CA VAL A 73 5.55 -19.49 -2.71
C VAL A 73 6.40 -18.74 -1.71
N LYS A 74 7.59 -19.26 -1.42
CA LYS A 74 8.57 -18.64 -0.51
C LYS A 74 9.94 -18.61 -1.19
N THR A 75 10.52 -17.42 -1.28
CA THR A 75 11.85 -17.22 -1.85
C THR A 75 12.73 -16.53 -0.83
N THR A 76 13.97 -17.01 -0.67
CA THR A 76 15.00 -16.39 0.16
C THR A 76 16.24 -16.15 -0.68
N PHE A 77 16.84 -14.96 -0.55
CA PHE A 77 18.05 -14.59 -1.27
C PHE A 77 18.90 -13.61 -0.44
N ALA A 78 20.19 -13.52 -0.76
CA ALA A 78 21.08 -12.52 -0.16
C ALA A 78 21.01 -11.21 -0.97
N ALA A 79 20.42 -10.17 -0.39
CA ALA A 79 20.34 -8.85 -0.99
C ALA A 79 21.70 -8.15 -0.91
N LYS A 80 22.17 -7.62 -2.04
CA LYS A 80 23.44 -6.91 -2.15
C LYS A 80 23.23 -5.42 -1.92
N TYR A 81 24.04 -4.83 -1.05
CA TYR A 81 24.04 -3.39 -0.82
C TYR A 81 24.41 -2.64 -2.11
N LYS A 82 23.72 -1.53 -2.38
CA LYS A 82 23.80 -0.73 -3.64
C LYS A 82 23.35 -1.44 -4.92
N ASP A 83 22.86 -2.67 -4.84
CA ASP A 83 22.16 -3.32 -5.94
C ASP A 83 20.64 -3.08 -5.80
N SER A 84 19.94 -3.14 -6.92
CA SER A 84 18.49 -3.01 -7.00
C SER A 84 17.74 -4.20 -6.38
N ASN A 85 18.38 -5.37 -6.38
CA ASN A 85 17.81 -6.66 -5.95
C ASN A 85 16.36 -6.83 -6.45
N LYS A 86 16.13 -6.61 -7.74
CA LYS A 86 14.79 -6.60 -8.34
C LYS A 86 14.21 -8.02 -8.45
N HIS A 87 12.96 -8.19 -8.02
CA HIS A 87 12.16 -9.40 -8.26
C HIS A 87 10.88 -9.04 -9.02
N ILE A 88 10.56 -9.83 -10.05
CA ILE A 88 9.41 -9.63 -10.93
C ILE A 88 8.33 -10.67 -10.63
N PHE A 89 7.07 -10.24 -10.70
CA PHE A 89 5.87 -11.04 -10.49
C PHE A 89 5.00 -10.96 -11.75
N ALA A 90 4.44 -12.10 -12.17
CA ALA A 90 3.55 -12.16 -13.31
C ALA A 90 2.15 -11.70 -12.92
N TYR A 91 1.48 -10.92 -13.78
CA TYR A 91 0.11 -10.42 -13.55
C TYR A 91 -0.83 -11.53 -13.04
N ASN A 92 -0.93 -12.61 -13.81
CA ASN A 92 -1.88 -13.71 -13.56
C ASN A 92 -1.59 -14.49 -12.26
N ASP A 93 -0.43 -14.25 -11.63
CA ASP A 93 -0.02 -14.94 -10.42
C ASP A 93 -0.30 -14.14 -9.15
N VAL A 94 -0.37 -12.81 -9.25
CA VAL A 94 -0.52 -11.91 -8.09
C VAL A 94 -1.73 -10.97 -8.15
N ILE A 95 -2.45 -10.91 -9.27
CA ILE A 95 -3.66 -10.10 -9.44
C ILE A 95 -4.89 -11.00 -9.54
N THR A 96 -5.92 -10.69 -8.73
CA THR A 96 -7.23 -11.37 -8.80
C THR A 96 -8.26 -10.46 -9.47
N ASP A 97 -8.62 -10.80 -10.70
CA ASP A 97 -9.65 -10.10 -11.48
C ASP A 97 -11.08 -10.63 -11.22
N GLY A 98 -12.07 -10.04 -11.90
CA GLY A 98 -13.46 -10.53 -11.90
C GLY A 98 -14.40 -9.87 -10.90
N HIS A 99 -13.89 -9.09 -9.95
CA HIS A 99 -14.74 -8.30 -9.05
C HIS A 99 -15.47 -7.18 -9.81
N TYR A 100 -16.78 -7.01 -9.60
CA TYR A 100 -17.48 -5.83 -10.13
C TYR A 100 -17.06 -4.57 -9.37
N SER A 101 -16.79 -3.49 -10.10
CA SER A 101 -16.32 -2.21 -9.55
C SER A 101 -17.49 -1.31 -9.11
N ASP A 102 -18.36 -1.85 -8.27
CA ASP A 102 -19.58 -1.22 -7.74
C ASP A 102 -19.34 -0.41 -6.46
N GLY A 103 -18.09 -0.26 -6.05
CA GLY A 103 -17.70 0.42 -4.83
C GLY A 103 -18.03 -0.34 -3.55
N GLN A 104 -18.42 -1.62 -3.63
CA GLN A 104 -18.67 -2.47 -2.45
C GLN A 104 -17.44 -3.30 -2.08
N PRO A 105 -17.16 -3.54 -0.79
CA PRO A 105 -16.11 -4.46 -0.38
C PRO A 105 -16.34 -5.88 -0.90
N LYS A 106 -15.32 -6.50 -1.51
CA LYS A 106 -15.34 -7.87 -2.01
C LYS A 106 -14.23 -8.70 -1.39
N ASN A 107 -14.51 -9.98 -1.17
CA ASN A 107 -13.46 -10.94 -0.81
C ASN A 107 -12.55 -11.18 -2.01
N MET A 108 -11.25 -11.20 -1.78
CA MET A 108 -10.23 -11.45 -2.78
C MET A 108 -9.27 -12.52 -2.28
N THR A 109 -8.81 -13.40 -3.18
CA THR A 109 -7.71 -14.33 -2.92
C THR A 109 -6.50 -13.56 -2.40
N ASP A 110 -5.74 -14.14 -1.47
CA ASP A 110 -4.69 -13.43 -0.74
C ASP A 110 -3.69 -12.70 -1.67
N PRO A 111 -3.73 -11.36 -1.74
CA PRO A 111 -2.84 -10.58 -2.60
C PRO A 111 -1.53 -10.22 -1.87
N ARG A 112 -1.39 -10.60 -0.59
CA ARG A 112 -0.32 -10.12 0.28
C ARG A 112 1.00 -10.75 -0.13
N ILE A 113 1.99 -9.89 -0.30
CA ILE A 113 3.39 -10.24 -0.35
C ILE A 113 3.99 -9.84 1.00
N TYR A 114 4.37 -10.85 1.77
CA TYR A 114 5.04 -10.67 3.05
C TYR A 114 6.53 -10.70 2.83
N ILE A 115 7.22 -9.74 3.42
CA ILE A 115 8.66 -9.58 3.24
C ILE A 115 9.27 -9.50 4.63
N THR A 116 10.34 -10.26 4.85
CA THR A 116 11.15 -10.21 6.05
C THR A 116 12.63 -10.11 5.68
N SER A 117 13.43 -9.47 6.52
CA SER A 117 14.88 -9.39 6.30
C SER A 117 15.67 -9.48 7.61
N THR A 118 16.92 -9.94 7.53
CA THR A 118 17.80 -10.06 8.70
C THR A 118 18.42 -8.74 9.15
N ALA A 119 18.33 -7.70 8.32
CA ALA A 119 18.77 -6.34 8.60
C ALA A 119 17.82 -5.34 7.92
N PRO A 120 17.76 -4.07 8.38
CA PRO A 120 16.85 -3.08 7.82
C PRO A 120 17.07 -2.83 6.32
N ILE A 121 15.98 -2.88 5.55
CA ILE A 121 15.94 -2.58 4.13
C ILE A 121 14.91 -1.48 3.84
N LYS A 122 14.98 -0.88 2.65
CA LYS A 122 13.84 -0.21 2.01
C LYS A 122 13.24 -1.15 0.97
N VAL A 123 11.92 -1.07 0.81
CA VAL A 123 11.20 -1.79 -0.23
C VAL A 123 10.50 -0.78 -1.14
N ILE A 124 10.71 -0.93 -2.44
CA ILE A 124 9.99 -0.14 -3.46
C ILE A 124 9.17 -1.11 -4.31
N ALA A 125 7.89 -0.84 -4.46
CA ALA A 125 7.03 -1.54 -5.39
C ALA A 125 6.92 -0.74 -6.68
N ARG A 126 6.83 -1.46 -7.81
CA ARG A 126 6.68 -0.88 -9.13
C ARG A 126 5.61 -1.64 -9.90
N VAL A 127 4.72 -0.89 -10.53
CA VAL A 127 3.75 -1.37 -11.51
C VAL A 127 3.97 -0.58 -12.78
N VAL A 128 4.24 -1.25 -13.90
CA VAL A 128 4.39 -0.57 -15.19
C VAL A 128 3.75 -1.37 -16.31
N ASN A 129 3.13 -0.67 -17.26
CA ASN A 129 2.80 -1.20 -18.57
C ASN A 129 4.01 -1.02 -19.50
N LEU A 130 4.59 -2.12 -19.96
CA LEU A 130 5.79 -2.15 -20.80
C LEU A 130 5.55 -1.59 -22.21
N VAL A 131 4.30 -1.48 -22.67
CA VAL A 131 3.95 -0.91 -23.98
C VAL A 131 3.71 0.58 -23.86
N THR A 132 2.78 1.02 -22.99
CA THR A 132 2.43 2.45 -22.85
C THR A 132 3.43 3.23 -21.99
N LYS A 133 4.29 2.53 -21.25
CA LYS A 133 5.24 3.08 -20.26
C LYS A 133 4.58 3.80 -19.08
N GLN A 134 3.25 3.74 -18.96
CA GLN A 134 2.50 4.21 -17.81
C GLN A 134 2.72 3.28 -16.62
N GLY A 135 2.81 3.85 -15.42
CA GLY A 135 3.17 3.11 -14.23
C GLY A 135 3.54 4.02 -13.07
N ASP A 136 3.73 3.42 -11.91
CA ASP A 136 4.18 4.13 -10.71
C ASP A 136 5.21 3.30 -9.95
N MET A 137 6.02 4.00 -9.16
CA MET A 137 6.95 3.44 -8.19
C MET A 137 6.71 4.09 -6.84
N TYR A 138 6.39 3.28 -5.84
CA TYR A 138 6.03 3.77 -4.52
C TYR A 138 6.76 3.00 -3.42
N LEU A 139 7.04 3.71 -2.33
CA LEU A 139 7.66 3.13 -1.15
C LEU A 139 6.66 2.22 -0.45
N VAL A 140 7.10 1.02 -0.12
CA VAL A 140 6.36 0.10 0.75
C VAL A 140 6.81 0.38 2.18
N PRO A 141 5.93 0.91 3.05
CA PRO A 141 6.27 1.15 4.43
C PRO A 141 6.40 -0.16 5.21
N SER A 142 7.17 -0.13 6.30
CA SER A 142 7.28 -1.27 7.21
C SER A 142 5.94 -1.58 7.88
N THR A 143 5.81 -2.76 8.48
CA THR A 143 4.61 -3.13 9.26
C THR A 143 4.31 -2.20 10.44
N LEU A 144 5.27 -1.36 10.86
CA LEU A 144 5.07 -0.32 11.88
C LEU A 144 4.12 0.80 11.42
N PHE A 145 3.96 0.98 10.10
CA PHE A 145 3.00 1.94 9.52
C PHE A 145 1.55 1.46 9.61
N ALA A 146 1.32 0.17 9.91
CA ALA A 146 -0.04 -0.36 10.04
C ALA A 146 -0.81 0.37 11.13
N SER A 147 -2.08 0.69 10.85
CA SER A 147 -2.93 1.43 11.76
C SER A 147 -4.37 0.91 11.73
N THR A 148 -5.19 1.43 12.62
CA THR A 148 -6.59 1.04 12.80
C THR A 148 -7.57 2.03 12.18
N LYS A 149 -7.13 3.24 11.80
CA LYS A 149 -8.02 4.30 11.29
C LYS A 149 -7.42 5.05 10.11
N PHE A 150 -8.20 5.13 9.03
CA PHE A 150 -7.81 5.82 7.80
C PHE A 150 -8.98 6.66 7.29
N LEU A 151 -8.67 7.85 6.76
CA LEU A 151 -9.61 8.69 6.02
C LEU A 151 -8.87 9.29 4.84
N PHE A 152 -9.26 8.94 3.62
CA PHE A 152 -8.54 9.34 2.43
C PHE A 152 -9.43 9.43 1.19
N LYS A 153 -8.87 10.01 0.13
CA LYS A 153 -9.43 10.07 -1.22
C LYS A 153 -8.35 9.64 -2.21
N LEU A 154 -8.75 8.85 -3.20
CA LEU A 154 -7.86 8.51 -4.30
C LEU A 154 -7.89 9.62 -5.36
N PRO A 155 -6.79 9.84 -6.12
CA PRO A 155 -6.79 10.75 -7.27
C PRO A 155 -7.96 10.50 -8.21
N GLU A 156 -8.47 11.56 -8.84
CA GLU A 156 -9.58 11.45 -9.78
C GLU A 156 -9.16 10.58 -10.99
N PRO A 157 -9.91 9.52 -11.32
CA PRO A 157 -9.62 8.72 -12.49
C PRO A 157 -10.13 9.40 -13.76
N VAL A 158 -9.60 9.02 -14.92
CA VAL A 158 -10.28 9.26 -16.20
C VAL A 158 -11.65 8.58 -16.16
N LEU A 159 -12.67 9.23 -16.72
CA LEU A 159 -14.06 8.75 -16.69
C LEU A 159 -14.17 7.26 -17.06
N GLY A 160 -14.83 6.48 -16.20
CA GLY A 160 -15.03 5.04 -16.41
C GLY A 160 -13.80 4.17 -16.12
N LYS A 161 -12.70 4.74 -15.61
CA LYS A 161 -11.53 3.98 -15.14
C LYS A 161 -11.63 3.66 -13.66
N GLU A 162 -10.96 2.58 -13.29
CA GLU A 162 -11.09 1.96 -11.99
C GLU A 162 -10.13 2.57 -10.96
N GLN A 163 -10.62 2.63 -9.74
CA GLN A 163 -9.86 2.83 -8.53
C GLN A 163 -9.96 1.54 -7.70
N VAL A 164 -8.89 1.15 -7.04
CA VAL A 164 -8.84 -0.09 -6.27
C VAL A 164 -8.20 0.20 -4.91
N VAL A 165 -8.83 -0.27 -3.84
CA VAL A 165 -8.23 -0.25 -2.50
C VAL A 165 -8.12 -1.66 -1.98
N HIS A 166 -6.96 -2.04 -1.47
CA HIS A 166 -6.76 -3.28 -0.75
C HIS A 166 -6.69 -3.00 0.76
N LEU A 167 -7.42 -3.80 1.53
CA LEU A 167 -7.28 -3.87 2.99
C LEU A 167 -6.60 -5.20 3.30
N LEU A 168 -5.47 -5.13 3.99
CA LEU A 168 -4.58 -6.27 4.22
C LEU A 168 -4.37 -6.46 5.72
N ALA A 169 -4.77 -7.61 6.25
CA ALA A 169 -4.43 -8.04 7.59
C ALA A 169 -2.94 -8.38 7.70
N LEU A 170 -2.34 -8.03 8.83
CA LEU A 170 -0.99 -8.48 9.19
C LEU A 170 -0.98 -10.01 9.45
N PRO A 171 0.19 -10.68 9.30
CA PRO A 171 0.29 -12.13 9.47
C PRO A 171 -0.26 -12.61 10.82
N ASN A 172 -1.07 -13.67 10.78
CA ASN A 172 -1.68 -14.32 11.94
C ASN A 172 -2.56 -13.41 12.81
N ARG A 173 -3.11 -12.34 12.22
CA ARG A 173 -4.04 -11.42 12.90
C ARG A 173 -5.34 -11.32 12.13
N ASP A 174 -6.35 -12.07 12.52
CA ASP A 174 -7.72 -11.86 12.04
C ASP A 174 -8.21 -10.48 12.48
N VAL A 175 -8.86 -9.75 11.56
CA VAL A 175 -9.30 -8.37 11.76
C VAL A 175 -10.75 -8.20 11.34
N ASN A 176 -11.52 -7.44 12.13
CA ASN A 176 -12.80 -6.89 11.70
C ASN A 176 -12.58 -5.42 11.33
N ALA A 177 -12.92 -5.05 10.10
CA ALA A 177 -12.80 -3.69 9.60
C ALA A 177 -14.16 -3.16 9.15
N GLN A 178 -14.54 -1.98 9.62
CA GLN A 178 -15.63 -1.19 9.10
C GLN A 178 -15.12 -0.35 7.92
N VAL A 179 -15.82 -0.44 6.80
CA VAL A 179 -15.58 0.35 5.58
C VAL A 179 -16.78 1.25 5.35
N ILE A 180 -16.54 2.55 5.30
CA ILE A 180 -17.54 3.56 4.99
C ILE A 180 -17.08 4.33 3.76
N VAL A 181 -17.90 4.33 2.72
CA VAL A 181 -17.65 5.08 1.47
C VAL A 181 -18.70 6.16 1.36
N THR A 182 -18.27 7.41 1.23
CA THR A 182 -19.16 8.58 1.18
C THR A 182 -19.04 9.27 -0.18
N GLY A 183 -20.18 9.49 -0.83
CA GLY A 183 -20.25 10.19 -2.12
C GLY A 183 -19.98 11.70 -2.01
N PRO A 184 -19.92 12.42 -3.13
CA PRO A 184 -19.63 13.87 -3.16
C PRO A 184 -20.58 14.73 -2.33
N GLN A 185 -21.83 14.29 -2.16
CA GLN A 185 -22.88 14.99 -1.41
C GLN A 185 -22.99 14.55 0.07
N GLY A 186 -22.02 13.79 0.58
CA GLY A 186 -22.01 13.39 2.00
C GLY A 186 -22.91 12.22 2.38
N HIS A 187 -23.61 11.60 1.42
CA HIS A 187 -24.38 10.38 1.68
C HIS A 187 -23.49 9.15 1.69
N ASN A 188 -23.79 8.21 2.59
CA ASN A 188 -23.11 6.91 2.64
C ASN A 188 -23.51 6.07 1.42
N LEU A 189 -22.54 5.75 0.57
CA LEU A 189 -22.66 4.79 -0.52
C LEU A 189 -22.47 3.36 0.01
N VAL A 190 -21.60 3.21 1.00
CA VAL A 190 -21.30 1.94 1.69
C VAL A 190 -21.12 2.21 3.17
N ASN A 191 -21.64 1.29 3.99
CA ASN A 191 -21.28 1.16 5.39
C ASN A 191 -21.37 -0.34 5.76
N GLN A 192 -20.23 -1.02 5.75
CA GLN A 192 -20.18 -2.47 5.94
C GLN A 192 -19.01 -2.86 6.84
N THR A 193 -19.23 -3.85 7.71
CA THR A 193 -18.14 -4.54 8.41
C THR A 193 -17.71 -5.76 7.62
N VAL A 194 -16.41 -5.90 7.41
CA VAL A 194 -15.77 -7.02 6.70
C VAL A 194 -14.75 -7.71 7.61
N LYS A 195 -14.53 -9.00 7.36
CA LYS A 195 -13.53 -9.80 8.08
C LYS A 195 -12.34 -10.06 7.18
N LEU A 196 -11.14 -9.76 7.66
CA LEU A 196 -9.87 -10.12 7.03
C LEU A 196 -9.26 -11.33 7.73
N ASN A 197 -8.79 -12.30 6.95
CA ASN A 197 -8.14 -13.49 7.48
C ASN A 197 -6.63 -13.22 7.65
N GLY A 198 -6.12 -13.35 8.88
CA GLY A 198 -4.71 -13.15 9.16
C GLY A 198 -3.80 -14.27 8.68
N ALA A 199 -4.33 -15.47 8.44
CA ALA A 199 -3.53 -16.61 7.98
C ALA A 199 -2.93 -16.34 6.59
N LEU A 200 -1.72 -16.84 6.35
CA LEU A 200 -1.08 -16.80 5.02
C LEU A 200 -1.92 -17.59 4.01
N GLY A 201 -2.19 -17.00 2.84
CA GLY A 201 -3.14 -17.55 1.86
C GLY A 201 -4.61 -17.26 2.19
N GLY A 202 -4.88 -16.59 3.31
CA GLY A 202 -6.23 -16.21 3.73
C GLY A 202 -6.78 -15.04 2.92
N ASN A 203 -8.06 -15.12 2.54
CA ASN A 203 -8.74 -14.08 1.78
C ASN A 203 -8.67 -12.70 2.46
N GLN A 204 -8.43 -11.69 1.65
CA GLN A 204 -8.41 -10.28 2.02
C GLN A 204 -9.60 -9.55 1.40
N ILE A 205 -9.64 -8.22 1.57
CA ILE A 205 -10.71 -7.39 1.04
C ILE A 205 -10.15 -6.44 -0.01
N THR A 206 -10.83 -6.38 -1.15
CA THR A 206 -10.66 -5.35 -2.17
C THR A 206 -11.92 -4.48 -2.23
N LEU A 207 -11.74 -3.19 -2.47
CA LEU A 207 -12.79 -2.21 -2.69
C LEU A 207 -12.58 -1.62 -4.09
N PRO A 208 -13.16 -2.24 -5.13
CA PRO A 208 -13.06 -1.78 -6.50
C PRO A 208 -14.15 -0.72 -6.76
N ILE A 209 -13.75 0.45 -7.25
CA ILE A 209 -14.62 1.60 -7.45
C ILE A 209 -14.46 2.06 -8.90
N THR A 210 -15.55 2.06 -9.66
CA THR A 210 -15.64 2.84 -10.90
C THR A 210 -16.47 4.08 -10.61
N THR A 211 -15.83 5.25 -10.62
CA THR A 211 -16.55 6.51 -10.48
C THR A 211 -16.86 7.12 -11.85
N ILE A 212 -18.02 7.78 -11.94
CA ILE A 212 -18.44 8.58 -13.08
C ILE A 212 -18.23 10.09 -12.84
N ASP A 213 -17.72 10.47 -11.67
CA ASP A 213 -17.55 11.86 -11.21
C ASP A 213 -16.43 11.93 -10.14
N ILE A 214 -16.42 12.98 -9.29
CA ILE A 214 -15.52 13.14 -8.13
C ILE A 214 -15.46 11.86 -7.30
N GLY A 215 -14.24 11.32 -7.12
CA GLY A 215 -14.01 10.09 -6.36
C GLY A 215 -14.51 10.17 -4.91
N PRO A 216 -15.02 9.06 -4.35
CA PRO A 216 -15.61 9.05 -3.02
C PRO A 216 -14.56 9.24 -1.91
N SER A 217 -15.01 9.74 -0.76
CA SER A 217 -14.23 9.67 0.49
C SER A 217 -14.33 8.28 1.09
N ILE A 218 -13.20 7.72 1.53
CA ILE A 218 -13.14 6.37 2.11
C ILE A 218 -12.66 6.49 3.56
N TYR A 219 -13.46 5.97 4.48
CA TYR A 219 -13.13 5.83 5.89
C TYR A 219 -13.04 4.34 6.25
N ILE A 220 -11.96 3.96 6.92
CA ILE A 220 -11.73 2.59 7.38
C ILE A 220 -11.41 2.64 8.87
N SER A 221 -12.09 1.80 9.65
CA SER A 221 -11.81 1.59 11.08
C SER A 221 -11.72 0.10 11.38
N SER A 222 -10.71 -0.36 12.11
CA SER A 222 -10.54 -1.77 12.44
C SER A 222 -10.24 -2.02 13.92
N ASP A 223 -10.50 -3.25 14.37
CA ASP A 223 -10.20 -3.69 15.74
C ASP A 223 -8.70 -3.96 15.98
N LYS A 224 -7.93 -4.17 14.91
CA LYS A 224 -6.47 -4.37 14.92
C LYS A 224 -5.79 -3.65 13.76
N PRO A 225 -4.48 -3.33 13.86
CA PRO A 225 -3.74 -2.68 12.78
C PRO A 225 -3.77 -3.47 11.47
N ILE A 226 -4.06 -2.77 10.38
CA ILE A 226 -4.04 -3.28 9.01
C ILE A 226 -3.18 -2.38 8.12
N ILE A 227 -2.82 -2.91 6.95
CA ILE A 227 -2.24 -2.13 5.87
C ILE A 227 -3.35 -1.82 4.87
N VAL A 228 -3.44 -0.55 4.47
CA VAL A 228 -4.31 -0.10 3.39
C VAL A 228 -3.45 0.40 2.25
N ILE A 229 -3.78 0.00 1.03
CA ILE A 229 -3.12 0.49 -0.18
C ILE A 229 -4.21 0.91 -1.15
N GLY A 230 -4.03 2.06 -1.78
CA GLY A 230 -4.96 2.60 -2.76
C GLY A 230 -4.27 2.86 -4.08
N ALA A 231 -4.96 2.55 -5.18
CA ALA A 231 -4.46 2.82 -6.52
C ALA A 231 -5.55 3.30 -7.47
N VAL A 232 -5.14 4.06 -8.47
CA VAL A 232 -5.96 4.52 -9.59
C VAL A 232 -5.31 4.01 -10.86
N ILE A 233 -6.05 3.21 -11.61
CA ILE A 233 -5.50 2.51 -12.79
C ILE A 233 -5.10 3.50 -13.90
N CYS A 234 -5.82 4.63 -13.99
CA CYS A 234 -5.60 5.69 -14.97
C CYS A 234 -6.09 7.00 -14.33
N ALA A 235 -5.24 7.58 -13.47
CA ALA A 235 -5.42 8.86 -12.82
C ALA A 235 -5.40 9.98 -13.86
N ASN A 236 -6.38 10.87 -13.81
CA ASN A 236 -6.53 11.96 -14.76
C ASN A 236 -5.46 13.04 -14.51
N LEU A 237 -4.42 13.08 -15.35
CA LEU A 237 -3.34 14.06 -15.23
C LEU A 237 -3.77 15.50 -15.58
N ASN A 238 -4.96 15.66 -16.16
CA ASN A 238 -5.51 16.94 -16.59
C ASN A 238 -6.74 17.38 -15.77
N THR A 239 -7.07 16.71 -14.66
CA THR A 239 -8.28 16.99 -13.86
C THR A 239 -8.40 18.47 -13.44
N PHE A 240 -7.27 19.13 -13.14
CA PHE A 240 -7.25 20.54 -12.73
C PHE A 240 -7.06 21.54 -13.90
N ASN A 241 -6.92 21.06 -15.13
CA ASN A 241 -6.49 21.86 -16.29
C ASN A 241 -7.50 21.82 -17.44
N VAL A 242 -8.75 22.20 -17.14
CA VAL A 242 -9.93 22.06 -18.02
C VAL A 242 -9.78 22.72 -19.40
N ASN A 243 -8.91 23.72 -19.55
CA ASN A 243 -8.73 24.49 -20.79
C ASN A 243 -7.28 24.53 -21.32
N ALA A 244 -6.34 23.84 -20.66
CA ALA A 244 -4.92 23.90 -21.01
C ALA A 244 -4.21 22.62 -20.54
N PRO A 245 -4.37 21.49 -21.26
CA PRO A 245 -3.80 20.22 -20.84
C PRO A 245 -2.28 20.37 -20.63
N SER A 246 -1.81 19.97 -19.44
CA SER A 246 -0.40 20.03 -19.08
C SER A 246 0.44 18.97 -19.77
N SER A 247 -0.20 17.97 -20.39
CA SER A 247 0.45 16.88 -21.10
C SER A 247 -0.48 16.29 -22.16
N ASN A 248 0.10 15.80 -23.26
CA ASN A 248 -0.60 14.93 -24.22
C ASN A 248 -0.92 13.56 -23.61
N ASN A 249 -0.23 13.16 -22.54
CA ASN A 249 -0.61 12.01 -21.74
C ASN A 249 -1.79 12.39 -20.85
N THR A 250 -2.93 11.72 -21.06
CA THR A 250 -4.17 12.00 -20.34
C THR A 250 -4.27 11.24 -19.02
N CYS A 251 -3.50 10.16 -18.83
CA CYS A 251 -3.50 9.45 -17.58
C CYS A 251 -2.22 8.70 -17.23
N ASP A 252 -2.04 8.42 -15.94
CA ASP A 252 -1.02 7.50 -15.45
C ASP A 252 -1.57 6.60 -14.35
N TYR A 253 -0.85 5.51 -14.04
CA TYR A 253 -1.12 4.74 -12.85
C TYR A 253 -0.63 5.52 -11.63
N ALA A 254 -1.37 5.50 -10.52
CA ALA A 254 -0.94 6.12 -9.27
C ALA A 254 -1.32 5.23 -8.09
N ALA A 255 -0.37 4.96 -7.19
CA ALA A 255 -0.61 4.15 -6.01
C ALA A 255 0.09 4.71 -4.77
N TYR A 256 -0.56 4.58 -3.62
CA TYR A 256 0.01 5.03 -2.35
C TYR A 256 -0.57 4.27 -1.15
N PHE A 257 0.11 4.39 -0.02
CA PHE A 257 -0.34 3.93 1.29
C PHE A 257 -0.98 5.11 2.03
N PRO A 258 -2.30 5.11 2.27
CA PRO A 258 -2.94 6.18 3.03
C PRO A 258 -2.35 6.29 4.44
N GLN A 259 -2.07 7.51 4.87
CA GLN A 259 -1.64 7.76 6.25
C GLN A 259 -2.80 7.58 7.22
N GLN A 260 -2.45 7.13 8.42
CA GLN A 260 -3.41 7.06 9.52
C GLN A 260 -3.92 8.45 9.89
N ILE A 261 -5.15 8.51 10.37
CA ILE A 261 -5.65 9.72 11.03
C ILE A 261 -5.52 9.58 12.55
N GLY A 262 -5.05 10.64 13.20
CA GLY A 262 -5.12 10.74 14.65
C GLY A 262 -6.55 10.91 15.10
N THR A 263 -6.91 10.30 16.23
CA THR A 263 -8.09 10.73 16.99
C THR A 263 -7.63 11.68 18.07
N TRP A 264 -7.83 12.98 17.82
CA TRP A 264 -7.69 13.98 18.85
C TRP A 264 -9.05 14.15 19.51
N ASP A 265 -9.14 13.78 20.78
CA ASP A 265 -10.28 14.18 21.59
C ASP A 265 -10.09 15.67 21.88
N CYS A 266 -10.87 16.52 21.21
CA CYS A 266 -10.78 17.97 21.37
C CYS A 266 -11.38 18.44 22.70
N THR A 267 -11.72 17.55 23.63
CA THR A 267 -12.05 17.94 25.00
C THR A 267 -10.76 18.12 25.82
N SER A 268 -10.25 19.35 25.79
CA SER A 268 -9.34 19.90 26.80
C SER A 268 -10.10 20.83 27.74
#